data_AF-A0A257X2D3-F1
#
_entry.id   AF-A0A257X2D3-F1
#
_cell.length_a   1.000
_cell.length_b   1.000
_cell.length_c   1.000
_cell.angle_alpha   90.00
_cell.angle_beta   90.00
_cell.angle_gamma   90.00
#
_symmetry.space_group_name_H-M   'P 1'
#
loop_
_entity.id
_entity.type
_entity.pdbx_description
1 polymer ?
#
loop_
_entity_poly.entity_id
_entity_poly.type
_entity_poly.pdbx_seq_one_letter_code
_entity_poly.pdbx_strand_id
1 'polypeptide(L)'
;MLFLMNDVVFSFDAGELAPPVARDRFAKLSLNYVSELGRELYAQEPLLHTKDPERAMRLASLIVSKAPDINAALFIAPGRGCLVELVQVRYAQIGLEVMGALLTRQKAGSLTNVEADRQVWRRLAA
;
A
#
# COMPACT_ATOMS: atom_id res chain seq x y z
N MET A 1 -1.72 12.73 3.89
CA MET A 1 -2.80 11.94 3.25
C MET A 1 -3.02 10.63 4.00
N LEU A 2 -4.19 10.00 3.83
CA LEU A 2 -4.45 8.64 4.29
C LEU A 2 -4.21 7.64 3.14
N PHE A 3 -3.59 6.50 3.46
CA PHE A 3 -3.31 5.44 2.50
C PHE A 3 -3.55 4.06 3.14
N LEU A 4 -4.35 3.21 2.51
CA LEU A 4 -4.55 1.83 2.96
C LEU A 4 -3.49 0.91 2.34
N MET A 5 -2.64 0.31 3.17
CA MET A 5 -1.71 -0.74 2.76
C MET A 5 -2.17 -2.06 3.37
N ASN A 6 -2.69 -2.97 2.54
CA ASN A 6 -3.36 -4.19 2.96
C ASN A 6 -4.50 -3.90 3.96
N ASP A 7 -4.26 -4.07 5.25
CA ASP A 7 -5.18 -3.82 6.36
C ASP A 7 -4.72 -2.73 7.33
N VAL A 8 -3.70 -1.95 6.96
CA VAL A 8 -3.21 -0.82 7.76
C VAL A 8 -3.44 0.50 7.03
N VAL A 9 -4.13 1.43 7.69
CA VAL A 9 -4.27 2.81 7.25
C VAL A 9 -3.09 3.63 7.78
N PHE A 10 -2.23 4.07 6.87
CA PHE A 10 -1.17 5.03 7.17
C PHE A 10 -1.66 6.46 7.02
N SER A 11 -1.06 7.36 7.80
CA SER A 11 -1.22 8.81 7.68
C SER A 11 0.17 9.42 7.54
N PHE A 12 0.49 9.94 6.36
CA PHE A 12 1.81 10.53 6.08
C PHE A 12 1.73 11.70 5.10
N ASP A 13 2.75 12.56 5.10
CA ASP A 13 2.98 13.53 4.03
C ASP A 13 3.84 12.89 2.93
N ALA A 14 3.27 12.76 1.73
CA ALA A 14 3.97 12.15 0.59
C ALA A 14 5.16 12.99 0.12
N GLY A 15 5.13 14.31 0.33
CA GLY A 15 6.20 15.24 -0.02
C GLY A 15 7.43 15.13 0.89
N GLU A 16 7.22 14.78 2.17
CA GLU A 16 8.31 14.60 3.15
C GLU A 16 8.99 13.23 3.02
N LEU A 17 8.23 12.20 2.65
CA LEU A 17 8.76 10.83 2.51
C LEU A 17 9.50 10.58 1.18
N ALA A 18 9.47 11.53 0.25
CA ALA A 18 10.21 11.41 -1.01
C ALA A 18 11.71 11.76 -0.77
N PRO A 19 12.66 10.84 -1.05
CA PRO A 19 14.07 11.13 -0.81
C PRO A 19 14.56 12.34 -1.64
N PRO A 20 15.21 13.34 -1.02
CA PRO A 20 15.65 14.56 -1.70
C PRO A 20 16.63 14.32 -2.85
N VAL A 21 17.49 13.31 -2.72
CA VAL A 21 18.68 13.10 -3.57
C VAL A 21 18.38 12.35 -4.88
N ALA A 22 17.13 11.93 -5.09
CA ALA A 22 16.81 11.09 -6.23
C ALA A 22 15.50 11.48 -6.94
N ARG A 23 15.01 12.71 -6.76
CA ARG A 23 13.82 13.22 -7.45
C ARG A 23 13.87 12.95 -8.97
N ASP A 24 15.02 13.17 -9.61
CA ASP A 24 15.18 12.92 -11.05
C ASP A 24 15.29 11.43 -11.43
N ARG A 25 15.92 10.60 -10.59
CA ARG A 25 15.99 9.14 -10.82
C ARG A 25 14.63 8.49 -10.61
N PHE A 26 13.95 8.87 -9.54
CA PHE A 26 12.62 8.40 -9.21
C PHE A 26 11.58 8.93 -10.19
N ALA A 27 11.71 10.16 -10.72
CA ALA A 27 10.80 10.72 -11.72
C ALA A 27 10.60 9.80 -12.94
N LYS A 28 11.67 9.13 -13.39
CA LYS A 28 11.64 8.22 -14.54
C LYS A 28 11.01 6.85 -14.26
N LEU A 29 10.79 6.49 -12.99
CA LEU A 29 10.18 5.21 -12.67
C LEU A 29 8.70 5.22 -13.05
N SER A 30 8.26 4.13 -13.68
CA SER A 30 6.85 3.86 -13.94
C SER A 30 6.17 3.27 -12.71
N LEU A 31 4.84 3.31 -12.67
CA LEU A 31 4.06 2.60 -11.65
C LEU A 31 4.35 1.10 -11.68
N ASN A 32 4.58 0.50 -12.86
CA ASN A 32 4.94 -0.91 -13.00
C ASN A 32 6.23 -1.25 -12.27
N TYR A 33 7.25 -0.39 -12.36
CA TYR A 33 8.50 -0.59 -11.63
C TYR A 33 8.27 -0.55 -10.11
N VAL A 34 7.47 0.41 -9.62
CA VAL A 34 7.11 0.50 -8.20
C VAL A 34 6.28 -0.72 -7.76
N SER A 35 5.45 -1.26 -8.66
CA SER A 35 4.69 -2.49 -8.42
C SER A 35 5.63 -3.68 -8.20
N GLU A 36 6.60 -3.88 -9.09
CA GLU A 36 7.61 -4.96 -8.97
C GLU A 36 8.47 -4.80 -7.71
N LEU A 37 8.91 -3.58 -7.39
CA LEU A 37 9.56 -3.31 -6.10
C LEU A 37 8.68 -3.73 -4.91
N GLY A 38 7.40 -3.37 -4.93
CA GLY A 38 6.46 -3.79 -3.89
C GLY A 38 6.34 -5.31 -3.79
N ARG A 39 6.31 -6.02 -4.92
CA ARG A 39 6.28 -7.49 -4.94
C ARG A 39 7.53 -8.10 -4.33
N GLU A 40 8.72 -7.59 -4.65
CA GLU A 40 9.98 -8.05 -4.04
C GLU A 40 9.95 -7.88 -2.52
N LEU A 41 9.49 -6.73 -2.03
CA LEU A 41 9.40 -6.45 -0.61
C LEU A 41 8.44 -7.40 0.12
N TYR A 42 7.27 -7.66 -0.47
CA TYR A 42 6.25 -8.54 0.11
C TYR A 42 6.55 -10.03 -0.07
N ALA A 43 7.32 -10.41 -1.09
CA ALA A 43 7.89 -11.74 -1.19
C ALA A 43 8.84 -12.00 -0.03
N GLN A 44 9.69 -11.02 0.33
CA GLN A 44 10.61 -11.13 1.47
C GLN A 44 9.89 -11.08 2.83
N GLU A 45 8.91 -10.20 3.00
CA GLU A 45 8.11 -10.10 4.23
C GLU A 45 6.62 -9.86 3.90
N PRO A 46 5.78 -10.92 3.92
CA PRO A 46 4.36 -10.80 3.60
C PRO A 46 3.57 -9.84 4.50
N LEU A 47 4.06 -9.59 5.72
CA LEU A 47 3.45 -8.67 6.69
C LEU A 47 4.25 -7.37 6.82
N LEU A 48 4.88 -6.91 5.73
CA LEU A 48 5.74 -5.72 5.73
C LEU A 48 5.07 -4.49 6.36
N HIS A 49 3.81 -4.24 6.03
CA HIS A 49 3.05 -3.10 6.54
C HIS A 49 2.90 -3.08 8.07
N THR A 50 2.97 -4.25 8.73
CA THR A 50 2.94 -4.36 10.19
C THR A 50 4.34 -4.38 10.78
N LYS A 51 5.29 -5.08 10.14
CA LYS A 51 6.63 -5.33 10.70
C LYS A 51 7.64 -4.21 10.46
N ASP A 52 7.52 -3.52 9.33
CA ASP A 52 8.33 -2.37 8.96
C ASP A 52 7.43 -1.29 8.34
N PRO A 53 6.64 -0.59 9.18
CA PRO A 53 5.70 0.43 8.72
C PRO A 53 6.38 1.57 7.97
N GLU A 54 7.62 1.93 8.35
CA GLU A 54 8.36 3.00 7.71
C GLU A 54 8.69 2.64 6.25
N ARG A 55 9.17 1.42 6.00
CA ARG A 55 9.43 0.94 4.64
C ARG A 55 8.15 0.80 3.82
N ALA A 56 7.05 0.37 4.43
CA ALA A 56 5.75 0.32 3.77
C ALA A 56 5.22 1.72 3.41
N MET A 57 5.40 2.72 4.28
CA MET A 57 5.04 4.12 3.99
C MET A 57 5.89 4.73 2.87
N ARG A 58 7.20 4.41 2.80
CA ARG A 58 8.04 4.81 1.66
C ARG A 58 7.57 4.18 0.34
N LEU A 59 7.14 2.92 0.36
CA LEU A 59 6.52 2.29 -0.82
C LEU A 59 5.21 3.00 -1.20
N ALA A 60 4.37 3.32 -0.21
CA ALA A 60 3.13 4.06 -0.45
C ALA A 60 3.38 5.45 -1.04
N SER A 61 4.38 6.20 -0.55
CA SER A 61 4.73 7.51 -1.11
C SER A 61 5.22 7.41 -2.55
N LEU A 62 5.97 6.36 -2.89
CA LEU A 62 6.35 6.08 -4.28
C LEU A 62 5.12 5.80 -5.16
N ILE A 63 4.17 4.97 -4.70
CA ILE A 63 2.93 4.68 -5.43
C ILE A 63 2.17 5.97 -5.73
N VAL A 64 1.94 6.81 -4.71
CA VAL A 64 1.23 8.08 -4.84
C VAL A 64 1.97 9.03 -5.80
N SER A 65 3.30 9.07 -5.74
CA SER A 65 4.09 9.92 -6.65
C SER A 65 3.93 9.55 -8.13
N LYS A 66 3.54 8.30 -8.41
CA LYS A 66 3.34 7.77 -9.78
C LYS A 66 1.89 7.74 -10.22
N ALA A 67 0.98 7.65 -9.27
CA ALA A 67 -0.46 7.65 -9.51
C ALA A 67 -1.15 8.33 -8.34
N PRO A 68 -1.31 9.66 -8.38
CA PRO A 68 -1.82 10.45 -7.25
C PRO A 68 -3.24 10.09 -6.81
N ASP A 69 -4.05 9.51 -7.70
CA ASP A 69 -5.42 9.08 -7.40
C ASP A 69 -5.48 7.77 -6.60
N ILE A 70 -4.37 7.01 -6.55
CA ILE A 70 -4.29 5.77 -5.78
C ILE A 70 -4.03 6.11 -4.31
N ASN A 71 -4.93 5.67 -3.43
CA ASN A 71 -4.78 5.78 -1.99
C ASN A 71 -4.94 4.43 -1.27
N ALA A 72 -4.87 3.32 -2.02
CA ALA A 72 -4.85 1.99 -1.46
C ALA A 72 -4.06 1.01 -2.33
N ALA A 73 -3.29 0.14 -1.67
CA ALA A 73 -2.57 -0.95 -2.30
C ALA A 73 -2.73 -2.25 -1.49
N LEU A 74 -2.89 -3.36 -2.20
CA LEU A 74 -2.94 -4.70 -1.65
C LEU A 74 -1.85 -5.55 -2.28
N PHE A 75 -0.98 -6.09 -1.44
CA PHE A 75 0.05 -7.06 -1.81
C PHE A 75 -0.24 -8.39 -1.11
N ILE A 76 -0.46 -9.46 -1.89
CA ILE A 76 -0.72 -10.81 -1.35
C ILE A 76 0.41 -11.72 -1.78
N ALA A 77 1.27 -12.09 -0.82
CA ALA A 77 2.31 -13.09 -1.01
C ALA A 77 1.82 -14.46 -0.47
N PRO A 78 1.95 -15.57 -1.23
CA PRO A 78 1.58 -16.90 -0.73
C PRO A 78 2.37 -17.36 0.50
N GLY A 79 3.56 -16.82 0.69
CA GLY A 79 4.43 -17.11 1.83
C GLY A 79 5.70 -16.28 1.79
N ARG A 80 6.45 -16.30 2.90
CA ARG A 80 7.77 -15.66 2.99
C ARG A 80 8.76 -16.36 2.07
N GLY A 81 9.56 -15.59 1.33
CA GLY A 81 10.55 -16.08 0.39
C GLY A 81 9.93 -16.69 -0.87
N CYS A 82 8.65 -16.42 -1.15
CA CYS A 82 8.04 -16.86 -2.40
C CYS A 82 8.65 -16.16 -3.61
N LEU A 83 8.41 -16.73 -4.79
CA LEU A 83 8.77 -16.10 -6.04
C LEU A 83 8.01 -14.78 -6.22
N VAL A 84 8.69 -13.74 -6.70
CA VAL A 84 8.15 -12.36 -6.83
C VAL A 84 6.90 -12.34 -7.71
N GLU A 85 6.91 -13.12 -8.78
CA GLU A 85 5.82 -13.29 -9.74
C GLU A 85 4.56 -13.95 -9.13
N LEU A 86 4.66 -14.56 -7.95
CA LEU A 86 3.51 -15.10 -7.22
C LEU A 86 2.85 -14.07 -6.29
N VAL A 87 3.52 -12.95 -6.01
CA VAL A 87 2.93 -11.87 -5.22
C VAL A 87 1.90 -11.14 -6.07
N GLN A 88 0.64 -11.16 -5.67
CA GLN A 88 -0.42 -10.42 -6.36
C GLN A 88 -0.42 -8.97 -5.89
N VAL A 89 -0.72 -8.04 -6.80
CA VAL A 89 -0.82 -6.60 -6.51
C VAL A 89 -2.17 -6.08 -7.00
N ARG A 90 -2.84 -5.29 -6.17
CA ARG A 90 -4.02 -4.52 -6.56
C ARG A 90 -3.91 -3.09 -6.06
N TYR A 91 -4.43 -2.16 -6.84
CA TYR A 91 -4.54 -0.75 -6.47
C TYR A 91 -5.99 -0.31 -6.49
N ALA A 92 -6.31 0.68 -5.67
CA ALA A 92 -7.63 1.28 -5.64
C ALA A 92 -7.59 2.76 -5.26
N GLN A 93 -8.64 3.47 -5.69
CA GLN A 93 -9.03 4.75 -5.16
C GLN A 93 -10.24 4.53 -4.24
N ILE A 94 -10.08 4.93 -2.98
CA ILE A 94 -11.09 4.80 -1.92
C ILE A 94 -11.61 6.19 -1.60
N GLY A 95 -12.95 6.34 -1.56
CA GLY A 95 -13.59 7.57 -1.13
C GLY A 95 -13.31 7.91 0.34
N LEU A 96 -13.37 9.21 0.67
CA LEU A 96 -13.03 9.73 2.00
C LEU A 96 -13.82 9.05 3.14
N GLU A 97 -15.12 8.79 2.93
CA GLU A 97 -15.98 8.16 3.94
C GLU A 97 -15.52 6.75 4.30
N VAL A 98 -15.19 5.94 3.28
CA VAL A 98 -14.70 4.57 3.47
C VAL A 98 -13.34 4.60 4.16
N MET A 99 -12.43 5.47 3.70
CA MET A 99 -11.11 5.61 4.33
C MET A 99 -11.21 6.06 5.81
N GLY A 100 -12.11 7.00 6.11
CA GLY A 100 -12.40 7.42 7.49
C GLY A 100 -12.96 6.28 8.34
N ALA A 101 -13.87 5.48 7.79
CA ALA A 101 -14.41 4.31 8.48
C ALA A 101 -13.35 3.23 8.77
N LEU A 102 -12.39 3.03 7.86
CA LEU A 102 -11.25 2.13 8.08
C LEU A 102 -10.34 2.66 9.19
N LEU A 103 -10.00 3.95 9.15
CA LEU A 103 -9.17 4.59 10.18
C LEU A 103 -9.81 4.50 11.58
N THR A 104 -11.12 4.73 11.68
CA THR A 104 -11.86 4.58 12.95
C THR A 104 -11.79 3.15 13.48
N ARG A 105 -11.93 2.14 12.62
CA ARG A 105 -11.79 0.73 13.04
C ARG A 105 -10.37 0.38 13.47
N GLN A 106 -9.36 0.89 12.76
CA GLN A 106 -7.96 0.69 13.14
C GLN A 106 -7.67 1.26 14.53
N LYS A 107 -8.14 2.49 14.82
CA LYS A 107 -8.00 3.11 16.14
C LYS A 107 -8.71 2.33 17.24
N ALA A 108 -9.79 1.64 16.90
CA ALA A 108 -10.50 0.73 17.81
C ALA A 108 -9.89 -0.69 17.88
N GLY A 109 -8.80 -0.98 17.16
CA GLY A 109 -8.19 -2.31 17.12
C GLY A 109 -9.01 -3.37 16.39
N SER A 110 -9.95 -2.95 15.54
CA SER A 110 -10.95 -3.82 14.87
C SER A 110 -10.82 -3.85 13.34
N LEU A 111 -9.73 -3.30 12.80
CA LEU A 111 -9.43 -3.42 11.37
C LEU A 111 -8.54 -4.66 11.16
N THR A 112 -9.10 -5.71 10.57
CA THR A 112 -8.33 -6.87 10.10
C THR A 112 -8.32 -6.94 8.57
N ASN A 113 -7.44 -7.79 8.03
CA ASN A 113 -7.47 -8.22 6.62
C ASN A 113 -8.86 -8.55 6.09
N VAL A 114 -9.71 -9.20 6.88
CA VAL A 114 -11.07 -9.57 6.44
C VAL A 114 -11.98 -8.35 6.35
N GLU A 115 -11.91 -7.40 7.30
CA GLU A 115 -12.69 -6.15 7.20
C GLU A 115 -12.22 -5.28 6.04
N ALA A 116 -10.91 -5.18 5.81
CA ALA A 116 -10.35 -4.44 4.69
C ALA A 116 -10.79 -5.03 3.35
N ASP A 117 -10.71 -6.36 3.19
CA ASP A 117 -11.19 -7.09 2.01
C ASP A 117 -12.68 -6.84 1.74
N ARG A 118 -13.53 -6.93 2.76
CA ARG A 118 -14.98 -6.70 2.62
C ARG A 118 -15.32 -5.28 2.22
N GLN A 119 -14.62 -4.28 2.76
CA GLN A 119 -14.96 -2.87 2.54
C GLN A 119 -14.37 -2.27 1.27
N VAL A 120 -13.27 -2.84 0.79
CA VAL A 120 -12.51 -2.30 -0.33
C VAL A 120 -12.46 -3.31 -1.47
N TRP A 121 -11.80 -4.43 -1.26
CA TRP A 121 -11.32 -5.29 -2.34
C TRP A 121 -12.41 -6.15 -3.01
N ARG A 122 -13.43 -6.56 -2.24
CA ARG A 122 -14.62 -7.25 -2.77
C ARG A 122 -15.59 -6.31 -3.46
N ARG A 123 -15.75 -5.08 -2.97
CA ARG A 123 -16.67 -4.10 -3.57
C ARG A 123 -16.23 -3.65 -4.96
N LEU A 124 -14.93 -3.69 -5.22
CA LEU A 124 -14.35 -3.36 -6.52
C LEU A 124 -14.37 -4.52 -7.52
N ALA A 125 -14.76 -5.73 -7.09
CA ALA A 125 -14.87 -6.91 -7.94
C ALA A 125 -16.31 -7.23 -8.36
N ALA A 126 -17.29 -6.46 -7.85
CA ALA A 126 -18.71 -6.54 -8.18
C ALA A 126 -19.10 -5.36 -9.08
#